data_AF-A0A133Y7J1-F1
#
_entry.id   AF-A0A133Y7J1-F1
#
_cell.length_a   1.000
_cell.length_b   1.000
_cell.length_c   1.000
_cell.angle_alpha   90.00
_cell.angle_beta   90.00
_cell.angle_gamma   90.00
#
_symmetry.space_group_name_H-M   'P 1'
#
loop_
_entity.id
_entity.type
_entity.pdbx_description
1 polymer ?
#
loop_
_entity_poly.entity_id
_entity_poly.type
_entity_poly.pdbx_seq_one_letter_code
_entity_poly.pdbx_strand_id
1 'polypeptide(L)'
;MIYFGVFDDGTVRGIPEQAAPALIKNFISCVSNQNLFTPTIYLEPEIMAYEGKQIIHIHIAPSAEVHSYKKVIYDRVNDADVKVTATAQIAQMYIRKQAIFTEKKIYPYVQWKICV
;
A
#
# COMPACT_ATOMS: atom_id res chain seq x y z
N MET A 1 7.44 1.96 1.03
CA MET A 1 7.38 3.43 1.20
C MET A 1 7.40 4.07 -0.17
N ILE A 2 6.75 5.21 -0.34
CA ILE A 2 6.82 6.03 -1.55
C ILE A 2 7.13 7.47 -1.14
N TYR A 3 8.02 8.13 -1.90
CA TYR A 3 8.36 9.53 -1.71
C TYR A 3 8.07 10.32 -2.99
N PHE A 4 7.32 11.42 -2.88
CA PHE A 4 7.16 12.38 -3.98
C PHE A 4 8.10 13.56 -3.78
N GLY A 5 8.63 14.07 -4.88
CA GLY A 5 9.64 15.14 -4.87
C GLY A 5 11.06 14.64 -4.66
N VAL A 6 11.28 13.32 -4.79
CA VAL A 6 12.60 12.67 -4.71
C VAL A 6 12.79 11.86 -5.99
N PHE A 7 13.98 11.95 -6.59
CA PHE A 7 14.36 11.15 -7.74
C PHE A 7 14.84 9.75 -7.32
N ASP A 8 14.87 8.82 -8.28
CA ASP A 8 15.31 7.43 -8.03
C ASP A 8 16.78 7.33 -7.58
N ASP A 9 17.60 8.34 -7.91
CA ASP A 9 18.98 8.47 -7.45
C ASP A 9 19.11 9.04 -6.02
N GLY A 10 17.98 9.36 -5.37
CA GLY A 10 17.91 9.96 -4.04
C GLY A 10 17.95 11.48 -4.02
N THR A 11 18.12 12.15 -5.17
CA THR A 11 18.18 13.61 -5.24
C THR A 11 16.83 14.23 -4.90
N VAL A 12 16.80 15.13 -3.90
CA VAL A 12 15.57 15.80 -3.46
C VAL A 12 15.31 17.06 -4.30
N ARG A 13 14.25 17.03 -5.12
CA ARG A 13 13.77 18.19 -5.88
C ARG A 13 12.74 19.01 -5.09
N GLY A 14 11.95 18.33 -4.26
CA GLY A 14 10.84 18.92 -3.53
C GLY A 14 9.59 19.14 -4.39
N ILE A 15 8.51 19.53 -3.72
CA ILE A 15 7.20 19.82 -4.27
C ILE A 15 6.85 21.27 -3.90
N PRO A 16 6.24 22.06 -4.81
CA PRO A 16 5.74 23.38 -4.46
C PRO A 16 4.69 23.31 -3.35
N GLU A 17 4.81 24.16 -2.32
CA GLU A 17 3.97 24.08 -1.12
C GLU A 17 2.47 24.22 -1.42
N GLN A 18 2.14 25.09 -2.36
CA GLN A 18 0.75 25.32 -2.80
C GLN A 18 0.15 24.12 -3.53
N ALA A 19 0.98 23.24 -4.09
CA ALA A 19 0.54 22.06 -4.85
C ALA A 19 0.39 20.81 -3.97
N ALA A 20 1.09 20.74 -2.83
CA ALA A 20 1.11 19.54 -1.98
C ALA A 20 -0.29 19.08 -1.52
N PRO A 21 -1.20 19.96 -1.05
CA PRO A 21 -2.54 19.53 -0.66
C PRO A 21 -3.36 18.94 -1.81
N ALA A 22 -3.24 19.52 -3.01
CA ALA A 22 -3.94 19.03 -4.20
C ALA A 22 -3.40 17.67 -4.65
N LEU A 23 -2.08 17.47 -4.58
CA LEU A 23 -1.45 16.18 -4.89
C LEU A 23 -1.89 15.08 -3.92
N ILE A 24 -1.92 15.37 -2.62
CA ILE A 24 -2.40 14.43 -1.60
C ILE A 24 -3.87 14.08 -1.86
N LYS A 25 -4.72 15.07 -2.11
CA LYS A 25 -6.14 14.85 -2.40
C LYS A 25 -6.31 13.94 -3.62
N ASN A 26 -5.61 14.23 -4.71
CA ASN A 26 -5.68 13.44 -5.94
C ASN A 26 -5.19 12.00 -5.70
N PHE A 27 -4.09 11.83 -4.96
CA PHE A 27 -3.57 10.52 -4.59
C PHE A 27 -4.60 9.71 -3.80
N ILE A 28 -5.17 10.29 -2.74
CA ILE A 28 -6.20 9.65 -1.90
C ILE A 28 -7.42 9.28 -2.77
N SER A 29 -7.90 10.20 -3.62
CA SER A 29 -9.02 9.93 -4.53
C SER A 29 -8.73 8.77 -5.49
N CYS A 30 -7.49 8.59 -5.95
CA CYS A 30 -7.13 7.46 -6.80
C CYS A 30 -7.11 6.13 -6.05
N VAL A 31 -6.49 6.06 -4.87
CA VAL A 31 -6.35 4.79 -4.11
C VAL A 31 -7.66 4.34 -3.45
N SER A 32 -8.57 5.28 -3.18
CA SER A 32 -9.92 5.01 -2.67
C SER A 32 -10.95 4.73 -3.78
N ASN A 33 -10.57 4.84 -5.06
CA ASN A 33 -11.49 4.58 -6.17
C ASN A 33 -11.66 3.08 -6.39
N GLN A 34 -12.85 2.55 -6.09
CA GLN A 34 -13.18 1.13 -6.25
C GLN A 34 -13.07 0.61 -7.69
N ASN A 35 -13.21 1.47 -8.70
CA ASN A 35 -13.02 1.09 -10.10
C ASN A 35 -11.53 0.89 -10.44
N LEU A 36 -10.64 1.52 -9.68
CA LEU A 36 -9.20 1.39 -9.83
C LEU A 36 -8.66 0.32 -8.90
N PHE A 37 -8.96 0.37 -7.60
CA PHE A 37 -8.43 -0.57 -6.61
C PHE A 37 -9.53 -1.40 -5.97
N THR A 38 -9.33 -2.71 -5.91
CA THR A 38 -10.23 -3.61 -5.20
C THR A 38 -9.42 -4.65 -4.43
N PRO A 39 -9.55 -4.73 -3.09
CA PRO A 39 -10.27 -3.78 -2.23
C PRO A 39 -9.58 -2.40 -2.22
N THR A 40 -10.31 -1.35 -1.84
CA THR A 40 -9.73 -0.01 -1.66
C THR A 40 -8.79 0.03 -0.47
N ILE A 41 -7.82 0.93 -0.51
CA ILE A 41 -6.82 1.08 0.55
C ILE A 41 -7.00 2.45 1.21
N TYR A 42 -6.92 2.48 2.53
CA TYR A 42 -6.81 3.71 3.29
C TYR A 42 -5.33 4.01 3.54
N LEU A 43 -4.86 5.16 3.05
CA LEU A 43 -3.49 5.63 3.20
C LEU A 43 -3.51 7.06 3.72
N GLU A 44 -2.52 7.40 4.54
CA GLU A 44 -2.32 8.74 5.08
C GLU A 44 -0.96 9.29 4.58
N PRO A 45 -0.95 10.04 3.46
CA PRO A 45 0.24 10.76 3.01
C PRO A 45 0.62 11.87 3.99
N GLU A 46 1.91 12.00 4.28
CA GLU A 46 2.48 12.99 5.19
C GLU A 46 3.34 13.98 4.41
N ILE A 47 3.18 15.28 4.68
CA ILE A 47 4.10 16.31 4.18
C ILE A 47 5.27 16.41 5.15
N MET A 48 6.50 16.28 4.62
CA MET A 48 7.73 16.45 5.38
C MET A 48 8.60 17.53 4.78
N ALA A 49 9.35 18.25 5.62
CA ALA A 49 10.36 19.20 5.21
C ALA A 49 11.75 18.56 5.29
N TYR A 50 12.51 18.61 4.20
CA TYR A 50 13.86 18.09 4.11
C TYR A 50 14.73 19.07 3.32
N GLU A 51 15.85 19.53 3.90
CA GLU A 51 16.76 20.51 3.28
C GLU A 51 16.05 21.78 2.73
N GLY A 52 15.05 22.27 3.47
CA GLY A 52 14.27 23.46 3.08
C GLY A 52 13.29 23.21 1.92
N LYS A 53 13.12 21.96 1.49
CA LYS A 53 12.17 21.53 0.45
C LYS A 53 11.05 20.70 1.08
N GLN A 54 9.84 20.79 0.52
CA GLN A 54 8.75 19.91 0.92
C GLN A 54 8.74 18.62 0.09
N ILE A 55 8.53 17.50 0.74
CA ILE A 55 8.31 16.18 0.12
C ILE A 55 7.03 15.57 0.68
N ILE A 56 6.42 14.65 -0.06
CA ILE A 56 5.31 13.84 0.46
C ILE A 56 5.83 12.42 0.67
N HIS A 57 5.61 11.89 1.86
CA HIS A 57 5.92 10.51 2.22
C HIS A 57 4.63 9.73 2.41
N ILE A 58 4.62 8.52 1.87
CA ILE A 58 3.48 7.63 1.96
C ILE A 58 3.97 6.29 2.50
N HIS A 59 3.55 6.00 3.73
CA HIS A 59 3.75 4.69 4.33
C HIS A 59 2.68 3.73 3.80
N ILE A 60 3.11 2.60 3.23
CA ILE A 60 2.21 1.53 2.76
C ILE A 60 2.55 0.28 3.55
N ALA A 61 1.72 -0.01 4.54
CA ALA A 61 1.83 -1.24 5.31
C ALA A 61 1.41 -2.45 4.46
N PRO A 62 1.99 -3.64 4.70
CA PRO A 62 1.47 -4.86 4.13
C PRO A 62 0.00 -5.05 4.53
N SER A 63 -0.86 -5.36 3.55
CA SER A 63 -2.27 -5.70 3.79
C SER A 63 -2.48 -7.21 3.88
N ALA A 64 -3.49 -7.64 4.64
CA ALA A 64 -3.96 -9.02 4.72
C ALA A 64 -4.64 -9.51 3.43
N GLU A 65 -4.97 -8.59 2.51
CA GLU A 65 -5.68 -8.90 1.28
C GLU A 65 -4.82 -8.64 0.05
N VAL A 66 -5.12 -9.38 -1.03
CA VAL A 66 -4.53 -9.12 -2.34
C VAL A 66 -5.35 -8.02 -2.99
N HIS A 67 -4.70 -6.92 -3.34
CA HIS A 67 -5.32 -5.79 -4.03
C HIS A 67 -5.10 -5.93 -5.53
N SER A 68 -6.15 -5.65 -6.29
CA SER A 68 -6.11 -5.57 -7.76
C SER A 68 -6.18 -4.12 -8.20
N TYR A 69 -5.47 -3.81 -9.29
CA TYR A 69 -5.57 -2.54 -10.00
C TYR A 69 -6.27 -2.76 -11.35
N LYS A 70 -7.43 -2.10 -11.57
CA LYS A 70 -8.29 -2.29 -12.75
C LYS A 70 -8.59 -3.78 -13.01
N LYS A 71 -8.90 -4.53 -11.94
CA LYS A 71 -9.14 -6.00 -11.95
C LYS A 71 -7.94 -6.85 -12.34
N VAL A 72 -6.73 -6.29 -12.37
CA VAL A 72 -5.49 -7.01 -12.64
C VAL A 72 -4.65 -7.07 -11.37
N ILE A 73 -4.15 -8.25 -11.04
CA ILE A 73 -3.25 -8.46 -9.89
C ILE A 73 -1.81 -8.31 -10.39
N TYR A 74 -1.02 -7.57 -9.63
CA TYR A 74 0.40 -7.39 -9.86
C TYR A 74 1.17 -7.91 -8.63
N ASP A 75 2.29 -8.57 -8.88
CA ASP A 75 3.26 -8.90 -7.84
C ASP A 75 4.51 -8.03 -8.06
N ARG A 76 5.01 -7.43 -6.98
CA ARG A 76 6.21 -6.61 -7.05
C ARG A 76 7.40 -7.50 -6.78
N VAL A 77 8.15 -7.82 -7.83
CA VAL A 77 9.35 -8.65 -7.76
C VAL A 77 10.56 -7.76 -7.97
N ASN A 78 11.33 -7.53 -6.90
CA ASN A 78 12.38 -6.51 -6.84
C ASN A 78 11.77 -5.13 -7.16
N ASP A 79 12.22 -4.49 -8.24
CA ASP A 79 11.72 -3.18 -8.67
C ASP A 79 10.68 -3.21 -9.80
N ALA A 80 10.32 -4.40 -10.29
CA ALA A 80 9.38 -4.57 -11.37
C ALA A 80 7.99 -5.00 -10.89
N ASP A 81 6.96 -4.40 -11.48
CA ASP A 81 5.58 -4.81 -11.27
C ASP A 81 5.19 -5.84 -12.34
N VAL A 82 5.05 -7.10 -11.93
CA VAL A 82 4.74 -8.22 -12.83
C VAL A 82 3.26 -8.54 -12.76
N LYS A 83 2.59 -8.53 -13.92
CA LYS A 83 1.20 -8.96 -14.02
C LYS A 83 1.08 -10.46 -13.72
N VAL A 84 0.28 -10.80 -12.73
CA VAL A 84 0.00 -12.20 -12.37
C VAL A 84 -1.31 -12.63 -13.02
N THR A 85 -1.24 -13.64 -13.89
CA THR A 85 -2.42 -14.21 -14.58
C THR A 85 -2.72 -15.64 -14.16
N ALA A 86 -1.70 -16.39 -13.69
CA ALA A 86 -1.86 -17.78 -13.32
C ALA A 86 -2.65 -17.92 -12.01
N THR A 87 -3.76 -18.66 -12.04
CA THR A 87 -4.64 -18.89 -10.88
C THR A 87 -3.89 -19.46 -9.68
N ALA A 88 -2.95 -20.39 -9.91
CA ALA A 88 -2.15 -20.99 -8.84
C ALA A 88 -1.25 -19.96 -8.13
N GLN A 89 -0.65 -19.02 -8.89
CA GLN A 89 0.18 -17.97 -8.31
C GLN A 89 -0.67 -16.98 -7.50
N ILE A 90 -1.83 -16.59 -8.03
CA ILE A 90 -2.79 -15.74 -7.32
C ILE A 90 -3.23 -16.40 -6.00
N ALA A 91 -3.59 -17.69 -6.03
CA ALA A 91 -3.96 -18.43 -4.83
C ALA A 91 -2.83 -18.45 -3.79
N GLN A 92 -1.59 -18.64 -4.23
CA GLN A 92 -0.43 -18.58 -3.33
C GLN A 92 -0.25 -17.20 -2.69
N MET A 93 -0.56 -16.10 -3.40
CA MET A 93 -0.53 -14.75 -2.83
C MET A 93 -1.54 -14.61 -1.68
N TYR A 94 -2.77 -15.10 -1.86
CA TYR A 94 -3.79 -15.09 -0.81
C TYR A 94 -3.38 -15.92 0.41
N ILE A 95 -2.84 -17.13 0.20
CA ILE A 95 -2.39 -18.00 1.29
C ILE A 95 -1.26 -17.33 2.10
N ARG A 96 -0.26 -16.75 1.43
CA ARG A 96 0.85 -16.06 2.10
C ARG A 96 0.35 -14.90 2.96
N LYS A 97 -0.59 -14.10 2.44
CA LYS A 97 -1.15 -12.97 3.20
C LYS A 97 -2.01 -13.44 4.37
N GLN A 98 -2.84 -14.46 4.21
CA GLN A 98 -3.60 -15.02 5.33
C GLN A 98 -2.72 -15.61 6.43
N ALA A 99 -1.59 -16.22 6.08
CA ALA A 99 -0.67 -16.81 7.05
C ALA A 99 0.04 -15.76 7.94
N ILE A 100 0.25 -14.54 7.43
CA ILE A 100 0.92 -13.45 8.14
C ILE A 100 -0.03 -12.78 9.16
N PHE A 101 -1.32 -12.68 8.84
CA PHE A 101 -2.30 -12.01 9.70
C PHE A 101 -2.99 -13.02 10.61
N THR A 102 -2.53 -13.10 11.87
CA THR A 102 -3.00 -14.05 12.88
C THR A 102 -4.48 -13.92 13.22
N GLU A 103 -5.07 -12.75 12.98
CA GLU A 103 -6.48 -12.45 13.24
C GLU A 103 -7.45 -13.27 12.37
N LYS A 104 -6.99 -13.74 11.19
CA LYS A 104 -7.75 -14.65 10.32
C LYS A 104 -7.32 -16.12 10.46
N LYS A 105 -6.38 -16.43 11.37
CA LYS A 105 -5.87 -17.78 11.60
C LYS A 105 -6.51 -18.37 12.84
N ILE A 106 -7.33 -19.41 12.65
CA ILE A 106 -7.90 -20.18 13.75
C ILE A 106 -6.77 -20.98 14.40
N TYR A 107 -6.40 -20.63 15.63
CA TYR A 107 -5.44 -21.39 16.43
C TYR A 107 -6.19 -22.35 17.35
N PRO A 108 -6.15 -23.67 17.10
CA PRO A 108 -7.00 -24.63 17.81
C PRO A 108 -6.73 -24.74 19.31
N TYR A 109 -5.60 -24.22 19.81
CA TYR A 109 -5.18 -24.34 21.20
C TYR A 109 -5.22 -23.03 22.00
N VAL A 110 -5.73 -21.93 21.42
CA VAL A 110 -5.84 -20.64 22.12
C VAL A 110 -7.23 -20.54 22.74
N GLN A 111 -7.34 -20.76 24.05
CA GLN A 111 -8.57 -20.52 24.81
C GLN A 111 -8.65 -19.06 25.22
N TRP A 112 -9.71 -18.36 24.79
CA TRP A 112 -9.99 -17.00 25.19
C TRP A 112 -10.49 -16.99 26.65
N LYS A 113 -9.64 -16.64 27.61
CA LYS A 113 -10.10 -16.34 28.98
C LYS A 113 -10.72 -14.96 28.99
N ILE A 114 -12.04 -14.90 28.86
CA ILE A 114 -12.81 -13.72 29.26
C ILE A 114 -12.75 -13.68 30.79
N CYS A 115 -11.96 -12.74 31.34
CA CYS A 115 -12.15 -12.33 32.73
C CYS A 115 -13.45 -11.53 32.79
N VAL A 116 -14.48 -12.14 33.38
CA VAL A 116 -15.67 -11.44 33.90
C VAL A 116 -15.34 -10.93 35.29
#